data_AF-A0A220SF99-F1
#
_entry.id   AF-A0A220SF99-F1
#
_cell.length_a   1.000
_cell.length_b   1.000
_cell.length_c   1.000
_cell.angle_alpha   90.00
_cell.angle_beta   90.00
_cell.angle_gamma   90.00
#
_symmetry.space_group_name_H-M   'P 1'
#
loop_
_entity.id
_entity.type
_entity.pdbx_description
1 polymer ?
#
loop_
_entity_poly.entity_id
_entity_poly.type
_entity_poly.pdbx_seq_one_letter_code
_entity_poly.pdbx_strand_id
1 'polypeptide(L)'
;MSSIQPCSLFFSNSWKENYGAIVKDEHLQNVDKNILGWKTGTLDWDFPYFNEEIKINREQSFNRFISILDSKNSDSVKAGNLEKIPFECWLDILGQRFTSASIRDETAIPPLKNVLIDSCLEPFNEEITVAQRAWEKHIGRTEDLFWGKSIGNNLQKQGKVMEKIHYIIDNKTWWNVFFHYKHGLVYEIREREGHGIRWSHGGTQLIGFLETFIND
;
A
#
# COMPACT_ATOMS: atom_id res chain seq x y z
N MET A 1 -9.29 12.63 -18.89
CA MET A 1 -9.89 11.72 -17.88
C MET A 1 -10.23 12.55 -16.66
N SER A 2 -11.38 12.34 -16.03
CA SER A 2 -11.75 13.07 -14.81
C SER A 2 -10.90 12.59 -13.64
N SER A 3 -10.14 13.52 -13.04
CA SER A 3 -9.30 13.30 -11.87
C SER A 3 -10.09 13.59 -10.60
N ILE A 4 -9.77 12.90 -9.50
CA ILE A 4 -10.33 13.18 -8.17
C ILE A 4 -9.70 14.42 -7.52
N GLN A 5 -8.51 14.84 -7.95
CA GLN A 5 -7.73 15.86 -7.28
C GLN A 5 -8.43 17.23 -7.18
N PRO A 6 -9.18 17.72 -8.20
CA PRO A 6 -9.97 18.95 -8.07
C PRO A 6 -11.06 18.87 -6.98
N CYS A 7 -11.61 17.68 -6.72
CA CYS A 7 -12.63 17.47 -5.69
C CYS A 7 -12.05 17.61 -4.27
N SER A 8 -10.74 17.44 -4.10
CA SER A 8 -10.07 17.42 -2.78
C SER A 8 -10.30 18.71 -1.95
N LEU A 9 -10.40 19.84 -2.65
CA LEU A 9 -10.63 21.15 -2.05
C LEU A 9 -12.04 21.31 -1.49
N PHE A 10 -13.00 20.53 -1.98
CA PHE A 10 -14.42 20.68 -1.65
C PHE A 10 -14.95 19.63 -0.66
N PHE A 11 -14.13 18.66 -0.26
CA PHE A 11 -14.46 17.79 0.88
C PHE A 11 -14.64 18.63 2.15
N SER A 12 -15.74 18.37 2.84
CA SER A 12 -16.16 19.01 4.09
C SER A 12 -15.15 18.76 5.22
N ASN A 13 -15.07 19.70 6.15
CA ASN A 13 -14.17 19.59 7.29
C ASN A 13 -14.51 18.37 8.17
N SER A 14 -15.80 18.14 8.44
CA SER A 14 -16.27 16.99 9.23
C SER A 14 -15.90 15.65 8.60
N TRP A 15 -15.88 15.56 7.27
CA TRP A 15 -15.43 14.35 6.59
C TRP A 15 -13.91 14.21 6.68
N LYS A 16 -13.16 15.30 6.50
CA LYS A 16 -11.68 15.33 6.62
C LYS A 16 -11.18 15.04 8.02
N GLU A 17 -11.93 15.34 9.08
CA GLU A 17 -11.56 15.00 10.45
C GLU A 17 -11.36 13.50 10.64
N ASN A 18 -12.18 12.67 9.99
CA ASN A 18 -12.11 11.21 10.09
C ASN A 18 -11.29 10.58 8.95
N TYR A 19 -11.41 11.14 7.74
CA TYR A 19 -10.88 10.51 6.52
C TYR A 19 -9.77 11.33 5.85
N GLY A 20 -9.32 12.43 6.45
CA GLY A 20 -8.39 13.39 5.84
C GLY A 20 -7.04 12.80 5.42
N ALA A 21 -6.63 11.68 6.02
CA ALA A 21 -5.43 10.98 5.60
C ALA A 21 -5.54 10.42 4.17
N ILE A 22 -6.73 10.02 3.71
CA ILE A 22 -6.92 9.44 2.37
C ILE A 22 -6.84 10.46 1.23
N VAL A 23 -7.02 11.74 1.54
CA VAL A 23 -6.99 12.83 0.55
C VAL A 23 -5.61 13.49 0.44
N LYS A 24 -4.56 12.85 0.97
CA LYS A 24 -3.17 13.23 0.65
C LYS A 24 -2.89 13.00 -0.82
N ASP A 25 -2.06 13.87 -1.41
CA ASP A 25 -1.78 13.85 -2.86
C ASP A 25 -1.34 12.47 -3.37
N GLU A 26 -0.50 11.76 -2.62
CA GLU A 26 -0.05 10.40 -2.98
C GLU A 26 -1.22 9.42 -3.16
N HIS A 27 -2.18 9.43 -2.23
CA HIS A 27 -3.33 8.54 -2.30
C HIS A 27 -4.30 8.94 -3.40
N LEU A 28 -4.54 10.24 -3.61
CA LEU A 28 -5.39 10.73 -4.70
C LEU A 28 -4.80 10.39 -6.07
N GLN A 29 -3.48 10.52 -6.24
CA GLN A 29 -2.77 10.08 -7.44
C GLN A 29 -2.90 8.57 -7.66
N ASN A 30 -2.80 7.78 -6.59
CA ASN A 30 -3.00 6.33 -6.67
C ASN A 30 -4.45 5.96 -7.04
N VAL A 31 -5.44 6.67 -6.50
CA VAL A 31 -6.85 6.53 -6.91
C VAL A 31 -7.01 6.79 -8.40
N ASP A 32 -6.50 7.92 -8.90
CA ASP A 32 -6.60 8.26 -10.32
C ASP A 32 -5.89 7.23 -11.22
N LYS A 33 -4.69 6.80 -10.81
CA LYS A 33 -3.93 5.74 -11.50
C LYS A 33 -4.71 4.44 -11.54
N ASN A 34 -5.32 4.04 -10.43
CA ASN A 34 -6.08 2.79 -10.35
C ASN A 34 -7.38 2.88 -11.16
N ILE A 35 -8.08 4.01 -11.15
CA ILE A 35 -9.27 4.22 -12.01
C ILE A 35 -8.90 4.16 -13.49
N LEU A 36 -7.77 4.75 -13.87
CA LEU A 36 -7.27 4.65 -15.24
C LEU A 36 -6.97 3.21 -15.59
N GLY A 37 -6.20 2.52 -14.74
CA GLY A 37 -5.83 1.12 -14.93
C GLY A 37 -7.04 0.20 -15.03
N TRP A 38 -8.09 0.47 -14.24
CA TRP A 38 -9.36 -0.26 -14.31
C TRP A 38 -10.04 -0.06 -15.66
N LYS A 39 -10.15 1.18 -16.13
CA LYS A 39 -10.76 1.50 -17.44
C LYS A 39 -9.98 0.90 -18.61
N THR A 40 -8.65 0.77 -18.49
CA THR A 40 -7.79 0.24 -19.54
C THR A 40 -7.49 -1.26 -19.41
N GLY A 41 -7.96 -1.92 -18.34
CA GLY A 41 -7.70 -3.34 -18.10
C GLY A 41 -6.22 -3.66 -17.82
N THR A 42 -5.47 -2.72 -17.23
CA THR A 42 -4.02 -2.86 -16.99
C THR A 42 -3.66 -3.09 -15.51
N LEU A 43 -4.65 -3.36 -14.66
CA LEU A 43 -4.41 -3.64 -13.25
C LEU A 43 -4.01 -5.09 -13.03
N ASP A 44 -2.98 -5.29 -12.21
CA ASP A 44 -2.41 -6.60 -11.91
C ASP A 44 -2.82 -7.08 -10.51
N TRP A 45 -4.12 -7.15 -10.28
CA TRP A 45 -4.67 -7.33 -8.92
C TRP A 45 -4.89 -8.78 -8.49
N ASP A 46 -4.67 -9.71 -9.41
CA ASP A 46 -4.71 -11.13 -9.11
C ASP A 46 -3.38 -11.67 -8.56
N PHE A 47 -2.30 -10.87 -8.65
CA PHE A 47 -0.96 -11.26 -8.25
C PHE A 47 -0.43 -10.44 -7.05
N PRO A 48 0.33 -11.06 -6.13
CA PRO A 48 0.54 -12.50 -6.01
C PRO A 48 -0.78 -13.22 -5.68
N TYR A 49 -0.83 -14.51 -6.02
CA TYR A 49 -1.92 -15.37 -5.56
C TYR A 49 -1.73 -15.67 -4.07
N PHE A 50 -2.82 -15.58 -3.31
CA PHE A 50 -2.86 -15.93 -1.90
C PHE A 50 -4.18 -16.65 -1.60
N ASN A 51 -4.12 -17.92 -1.18
CA ASN A 51 -5.28 -18.79 -0.99
C ASN A 51 -6.23 -18.30 0.14
N GLU A 52 -5.74 -17.58 1.14
CA GLU A 52 -6.57 -16.97 2.20
C GLU A 52 -7.20 -15.61 1.81
N GLU A 53 -6.93 -15.11 0.59
CA GLU A 53 -7.49 -13.83 0.15
C GLU A 53 -9.02 -13.92 -0.05
N ILE A 54 -9.73 -12.99 0.57
CA ILE A 54 -11.17 -12.81 0.36
C ILE A 54 -11.40 -11.96 -0.88
N LYS A 55 -12.06 -12.54 -1.89
CA LYS A 55 -12.45 -11.81 -3.10
C LYS A 55 -13.62 -10.87 -2.82
N ILE A 56 -13.49 -9.64 -3.31
CA ILE A 56 -14.48 -8.56 -3.17
C ILE A 56 -15.03 -8.16 -4.54
N ASN A 57 -16.21 -7.53 -4.55
CA ASN A 57 -16.77 -6.93 -5.75
C ASN A 57 -16.13 -5.55 -6.03
N ARG A 58 -14.91 -5.58 -6.60
CA ARG A 58 -14.18 -4.36 -6.98
C ARG A 58 -14.93 -3.54 -8.01
N GLU A 59 -15.59 -4.20 -8.96
CA GLU A 59 -16.35 -3.54 -10.02
C GLU A 59 -17.39 -2.57 -9.46
N GLN A 60 -18.11 -2.97 -8.40
CA GLN A 60 -19.07 -2.09 -7.76
C GLN A 60 -18.41 -0.82 -7.20
N SER A 61 -17.28 -0.95 -6.52
CA SER A 61 -16.54 0.19 -5.96
C SER A 61 -16.04 1.10 -7.08
N PHE A 62 -15.40 0.57 -8.13
CA PHE A 62 -14.92 1.36 -9.27
C PHE A 62 -16.05 2.11 -9.99
N ASN A 63 -17.16 1.42 -10.28
CA ASN A 63 -18.28 2.03 -10.99
C ASN A 63 -18.90 3.20 -10.22
N ARG A 64 -18.93 3.15 -8.88
CA ARG A 64 -19.38 4.28 -8.04
C ARG A 64 -18.50 5.51 -8.27
N PHE A 65 -17.18 5.37 -8.14
CA PHE A 65 -16.25 6.49 -8.34
C PHE A 65 -16.30 7.02 -9.77
N ILE A 66 -16.24 6.14 -10.75
CA ILE A 66 -16.26 6.49 -12.18
C ILE A 66 -17.53 7.27 -12.52
N SER A 67 -18.70 6.79 -12.08
CA SER A 67 -19.97 7.46 -12.36
C SER A 67 -20.04 8.90 -11.82
N ILE A 68 -19.42 9.15 -10.65
CA ILE A 68 -19.38 10.48 -10.05
C ILE A 68 -18.36 11.36 -10.78
N LEU A 69 -17.14 10.85 -10.99
CA LEU A 69 -16.04 11.62 -11.59
C LEU A 69 -16.32 11.97 -13.06
N ASP A 70 -16.91 11.06 -13.82
CA ASP A 70 -17.27 11.28 -15.23
C ASP A 70 -18.57 12.09 -15.41
N SER A 71 -19.31 12.36 -14.32
CA SER A 71 -20.50 13.21 -14.39
C SER A 71 -20.16 14.66 -14.79
N LYS A 72 -21.13 15.36 -15.39
CA LYS A 72 -21.02 16.79 -15.76
C LYS A 72 -21.20 17.75 -14.57
N ASN A 73 -21.27 17.22 -13.35
CA ASN A 73 -21.44 18.01 -12.14
C ASN A 73 -20.18 18.84 -11.84
N SER A 74 -20.34 19.91 -11.06
CA SER A 74 -19.21 20.67 -10.54
C SER A 74 -18.41 19.84 -9.53
N ASP A 75 -17.13 20.19 -9.33
CA ASP A 75 -16.25 19.46 -8.40
C ASP A 75 -16.75 19.46 -6.95
N SER A 76 -17.46 20.51 -6.53
CA SER A 76 -18.11 20.56 -5.21
C SER A 76 -19.26 19.54 -5.09
N VAL A 77 -20.08 19.39 -6.12
CA VAL A 77 -21.16 18.37 -6.12
C VAL A 77 -20.56 16.97 -6.21
N LYS A 78 -19.47 16.78 -6.97
CA LYS A 78 -18.75 15.51 -7.02
C LYS A 78 -18.17 15.15 -5.66
N ALA A 79 -17.49 16.08 -4.99
CA ALA A 79 -16.95 15.88 -3.64
C ALA A 79 -18.05 15.43 -2.67
N GLY A 80 -19.18 16.14 -2.61
CA GLY A 80 -20.29 15.76 -1.72
C GLY A 80 -20.94 14.41 -2.05
N ASN A 81 -20.81 13.90 -3.27
CA ASN A 81 -21.23 12.54 -3.62
C ASN A 81 -20.15 11.49 -3.28
N LEU A 82 -18.87 11.83 -3.44
CA LEU A 82 -17.74 10.99 -3.04
C LEU A 82 -17.73 10.75 -1.51
N GLU A 83 -18.12 11.74 -0.71
CA GLU A 83 -18.24 11.60 0.75
C GLU A 83 -19.29 10.57 1.19
N LYS A 84 -20.31 10.34 0.36
CA LYS A 84 -21.40 9.40 0.64
C LYS A 84 -21.04 7.96 0.27
N ILE A 85 -19.91 7.75 -0.41
CA ILE A 85 -19.42 6.42 -0.72
C ILE A 85 -18.99 5.75 0.60
N PRO A 86 -19.40 4.50 0.87
CA PRO A 86 -18.89 3.75 2.02
C PRO A 86 -17.37 3.72 2.02
N PHE A 87 -16.76 3.93 3.19
CA PHE A 87 -15.30 4.09 3.28
C PHE A 87 -14.53 2.87 2.76
N GLU A 88 -15.07 1.67 2.93
CA GLU A 88 -14.50 0.44 2.37
C GLU A 88 -14.25 0.53 0.85
N CYS A 89 -15.15 1.17 0.09
CA CYS A 89 -14.99 1.34 -1.35
C CYS A 89 -13.79 2.23 -1.68
N TRP A 90 -13.42 3.18 -0.81
CA TRP A 90 -12.19 3.97 -0.99
C TRP A 90 -10.94 3.11 -0.86
N LEU A 91 -10.93 2.19 0.11
CA LEU A 91 -9.83 1.23 0.29
C LEU A 91 -9.75 0.25 -0.89
N ASP A 92 -10.90 -0.22 -1.39
CA ASP A 92 -10.98 -1.10 -2.55
C ASP A 92 -10.32 -0.45 -3.79
N ILE A 93 -10.64 0.82 -4.08
CA ILE A 93 -10.07 1.53 -5.24
C ILE A 93 -8.61 1.94 -5.04
N LEU A 94 -8.17 2.13 -3.79
CA LEU A 94 -6.74 2.29 -3.46
C LEU A 94 -5.96 0.98 -3.65
N GLY A 95 -6.66 -0.14 -3.78
CA GLY A 95 -6.06 -1.44 -4.09
C GLY A 95 -5.87 -2.34 -2.88
N GLN A 96 -6.52 -2.09 -1.74
CA GLN A 96 -6.42 -2.98 -0.58
C GLN A 96 -6.85 -4.38 -0.97
N ARG A 97 -6.08 -5.39 -0.57
CA ARG A 97 -6.44 -6.81 -0.69
C ARG A 97 -6.71 -7.36 0.70
N PHE A 98 -7.68 -8.27 0.83
CA PHE A 98 -8.27 -8.59 2.13
C PHE A 98 -8.05 -10.03 2.56
N THR A 99 -7.98 -10.22 3.86
CA THR A 99 -8.08 -11.50 4.55
C THR A 99 -9.11 -11.37 5.67
N SER A 100 -9.41 -12.45 6.39
CA SER A 100 -10.34 -12.43 7.53
C SER A 100 -9.94 -11.47 8.66
N ALA A 101 -8.65 -11.12 8.77
CA ALA A 101 -8.11 -10.24 9.80
C ALA A 101 -7.93 -8.79 9.33
N SER A 102 -8.36 -8.44 8.12
CA SER A 102 -8.22 -7.11 7.56
C SER A 102 -9.05 -6.05 8.28
N ILE A 103 -8.47 -4.86 8.41
CA ILE A 103 -9.18 -3.64 8.75
C ILE A 103 -9.77 -3.02 7.49
N ARG A 104 -10.99 -2.48 7.59
CA ARG A 104 -11.72 -1.87 6.46
C ARG A 104 -12.31 -0.50 6.77
N ASP A 105 -11.90 0.12 7.87
CA ASP A 105 -12.26 1.49 8.25
C ASP A 105 -11.08 2.47 7.99
N GLU A 106 -11.19 3.73 8.45
CA GLU A 106 -10.15 4.75 8.29
C GLU A 106 -8.79 4.38 8.86
N THR A 107 -8.74 3.42 9.79
CA THR A 107 -7.48 2.88 10.31
C THR A 107 -6.83 1.89 9.35
N ALA A 108 -7.37 1.65 8.16
CA ALA A 108 -6.69 0.91 7.09
C ALA A 108 -6.00 1.81 6.05
N ILE A 109 -6.08 3.14 6.18
CA ILE A 109 -5.42 4.06 5.24
C ILE A 109 -3.91 3.76 5.22
N PRO A 110 -3.32 3.45 4.06
CA PRO A 110 -1.93 3.03 3.98
C PRO A 110 -1.00 4.20 4.35
N PRO A 111 0.14 3.95 5.02
CA PRO A 111 1.15 4.97 5.26
C PRO A 111 1.71 5.53 3.96
N LEU A 112 2.14 6.80 3.99
CA LEU A 112 2.79 7.45 2.85
C LEU A 112 4.15 6.82 2.56
N LYS A 113 4.55 6.82 1.28
CA LYS A 113 5.83 6.25 0.82
C LYS A 113 7.03 6.79 1.59
N ASN A 114 7.07 8.09 1.88
CA ASN A 114 8.18 8.69 2.63
C ASN A 114 8.27 8.13 4.05
N VAL A 115 7.14 7.96 4.75
CA VAL A 115 7.13 7.37 6.11
C VAL A 115 7.73 5.96 6.11
N LEU A 116 7.37 5.16 5.10
CA LEU A 116 7.91 3.81 4.94
C LEU A 116 9.43 3.84 4.70
N ILE A 117 9.90 4.73 3.82
CA ILE A 117 11.33 4.89 3.51
C ILE A 117 12.10 5.37 4.74
N ASP A 118 11.60 6.39 5.44
CA ASP A 118 12.25 6.96 6.62
C ASP A 118 12.43 5.89 7.71
N SER A 119 11.39 5.09 7.95
CA SER A 119 11.48 3.96 8.91
C SER A 119 12.53 2.91 8.54
N CYS A 120 12.88 2.77 7.26
CA CYS A 120 13.91 1.85 6.80
C CYS A 120 15.33 2.41 6.99
N LEU A 121 15.44 3.74 6.99
CA LEU A 121 16.69 4.49 7.14
C LEU A 121 17.08 4.75 8.60
N GLU A 122 16.19 4.46 9.56
CA GLU A 122 16.48 4.55 10.98
C GLU A 122 17.77 3.78 11.35
N PRO A 123 18.66 4.37 12.17
CA PRO A 123 19.90 3.70 12.57
C PRO A 123 19.60 2.51 13.48
N PHE A 124 20.14 1.35 13.15
CA PHE A 124 20.17 0.22 14.08
C PHE A 124 21.35 0.37 15.07
N ASN A 125 22.46 0.90 14.57
CA ASN A 125 23.63 1.33 15.34
C ASN A 125 24.37 2.43 14.55
N GLU A 126 25.60 2.77 14.95
CA GLU A 126 26.41 3.82 14.31
C GLU A 126 26.82 3.50 12.87
N GLU A 127 26.74 2.24 12.43
CA GLU A 127 27.25 1.78 11.15
C GLU A 127 26.19 1.36 10.13
N ILE A 128 25.03 0.87 10.60
CA ILE A 128 24.01 0.26 9.73
C ILE A 128 22.59 0.71 10.08
N THR A 129 21.73 0.71 9.08
CA THR A 129 20.28 0.94 9.25
C THR A 129 19.53 -0.32 9.69
N VAL A 130 18.31 -0.12 10.21
CA VAL A 130 17.38 -1.21 10.52
C VAL A 130 17.05 -2.05 9.28
N ALA A 131 16.95 -1.43 8.09
CA ALA A 131 16.73 -2.15 6.84
C ALA A 131 17.89 -3.06 6.46
N GLN A 132 19.14 -2.59 6.54
CA GLN A 132 20.30 -3.47 6.29
C GLN A 132 20.28 -4.65 7.26
N ARG A 133 20.08 -4.39 8.57
CA ARG A 133 20.05 -5.43 9.59
C ARG A 133 18.95 -6.47 9.33
N ALA A 134 17.75 -6.02 8.98
CA ALA A 134 16.61 -6.89 8.67
C ALA A 134 16.88 -7.72 7.41
N TRP A 135 17.49 -7.12 6.38
CA TRP A 135 17.79 -7.78 5.12
C TRP A 135 18.85 -8.85 5.29
N GLU A 136 19.97 -8.56 5.96
CA GLU A 136 21.02 -9.54 6.23
C GLU A 136 20.50 -10.76 7.01
N LYS A 137 19.60 -10.52 7.97
CA LYS A 137 18.93 -11.60 8.72
C LYS A 137 17.99 -12.42 7.84
N HIS A 138 17.32 -11.78 6.89
CA HIS A 138 16.38 -12.42 5.98
C HIS A 138 17.11 -13.34 5.00
N ILE A 139 18.10 -12.83 4.27
CA ILE A 139 18.88 -13.60 3.29
C ILE A 139 19.75 -14.70 3.93
N GLY A 140 20.04 -14.60 5.23
CA GLY A 140 20.69 -15.68 5.97
C GLY A 140 19.79 -16.89 6.26
N ARG A 141 18.51 -16.83 5.90
CA ARG A 141 17.50 -17.86 6.16
C ARG A 141 16.82 -18.42 4.91
N THR A 142 17.05 -17.78 3.77
CA THR A 142 16.42 -18.12 2.48
C THR A 142 17.50 -18.32 1.43
N GLU A 143 17.25 -19.22 0.48
CA GLU A 143 18.06 -19.37 -0.74
C GLU A 143 17.52 -18.52 -1.90
N ASP A 144 16.48 -17.72 -1.63
CA ASP A 144 15.83 -16.85 -2.60
C ASP A 144 16.81 -15.80 -3.17
N LEU A 145 17.01 -15.86 -4.48
CA LEU A 145 17.89 -14.98 -5.23
C LEU A 145 17.31 -13.57 -5.40
N PHE A 146 16.00 -13.37 -5.21
CA PHE A 146 15.37 -12.06 -5.33
C PHE A 146 16.04 -11.02 -4.42
N TRP A 147 16.40 -11.40 -3.19
CA TRP A 147 17.03 -10.51 -2.22
C TRP A 147 18.54 -10.33 -2.42
N GLY A 148 19.16 -11.13 -3.29
CA GLY A 148 20.58 -11.08 -3.60
C GLY A 148 21.48 -11.62 -2.47
N LYS A 149 22.76 -11.19 -2.47
CA LYS A 149 23.79 -11.67 -1.52
C LYS A 149 24.34 -10.53 -0.67
N SER A 150 24.63 -10.82 0.61
CA SER A 150 25.30 -9.89 1.55
C SER A 150 26.80 -9.79 1.25
N ILE A 151 27.14 -9.10 0.17
CA ILE A 151 28.52 -8.88 -0.27
C ILE A 151 28.76 -7.37 -0.46
N GLY A 152 29.88 -6.89 0.07
CA GLY A 152 30.31 -5.49 0.00
C GLY A 152 30.44 -4.85 1.39
N ASN A 153 30.83 -3.57 1.42
CA ASN A 153 30.82 -2.76 2.64
C ASN A 153 29.39 -2.29 2.98
N ASN A 154 29.21 -1.68 4.18
CA ASN A 154 27.89 -1.25 4.64
C ASN A 154 27.21 -0.27 3.67
N LEU A 155 27.93 0.70 3.12
CA LEU A 155 27.38 1.65 2.13
C LEU A 155 26.80 0.92 0.90
N GLN A 156 27.53 -0.05 0.35
CA GLN A 156 27.07 -0.86 -0.79
C GLN A 156 25.86 -1.72 -0.43
N LYS A 157 25.85 -2.32 0.76
CA LYS A 157 24.73 -3.15 1.25
C LYS A 157 23.47 -2.32 1.46
N GLN A 158 23.59 -1.14 2.07
CA GLN A 158 22.48 -0.19 2.24
C GLN A 158 21.90 0.23 0.89
N GLY A 159 22.75 0.55 -0.09
CA GLY A 159 22.29 0.87 -1.44
C GLY A 159 21.46 -0.26 -2.05
N LYS A 160 21.93 -1.50 -1.96
CA LYS A 160 21.22 -2.68 -2.50
C LYS A 160 19.87 -2.93 -1.83
N VAL A 161 19.81 -2.88 -0.49
CA VAL A 161 18.54 -3.11 0.21
C VAL A 161 17.55 -1.98 -0.07
N MET A 162 17.99 -0.72 -0.15
CA MET A 162 17.12 0.40 -0.48
C MET A 162 16.59 0.32 -1.91
N GLU A 163 17.41 -0.11 -2.87
CA GLU A 163 16.95 -0.39 -4.24
C GLU A 163 15.80 -1.41 -4.25
N LYS A 164 15.93 -2.48 -3.47
CA LYS A 164 14.86 -3.50 -3.32
C LYS A 164 13.62 -2.95 -2.64
N ILE A 165 13.77 -2.13 -1.60
CA ILE A 165 12.64 -1.48 -0.92
C ILE A 165 11.88 -0.57 -1.89
N HIS A 166 12.59 0.28 -2.62
CA HIS A 166 11.98 1.15 -3.64
C HIS A 166 11.27 0.34 -4.72
N TYR A 167 11.92 -0.72 -5.22
CA TYR A 167 11.32 -1.62 -6.19
C TYR A 167 9.99 -2.20 -5.70
N ILE A 168 9.93 -2.74 -4.48
CA ILE A 168 8.70 -3.33 -3.93
C ILE A 168 7.64 -2.24 -3.71
N ILE A 169 7.99 -1.07 -3.18
CA ILE A 169 7.02 0.02 -2.96
C ILE A 169 6.41 0.50 -4.28
N ASP A 170 7.21 0.61 -5.33
CA ASP A 170 6.80 1.15 -6.63
C ASP A 170 6.08 0.12 -7.50
N ASN A 171 6.34 -1.16 -7.28
CA ASN A 171 5.76 -2.28 -8.04
C ASN A 171 4.82 -3.15 -7.19
N LYS A 172 4.37 -2.68 -6.03
CA LYS A 172 3.40 -3.41 -5.20
C LYS A 172 2.11 -3.63 -5.97
N THR A 173 1.63 -4.86 -5.94
CA THR A 173 0.33 -5.28 -6.50
C THR A 173 -0.62 -5.77 -5.41
N TRP A 174 -0.09 -5.97 -4.20
CA TRP A 174 -0.85 -6.36 -3.03
C TRP A 174 -0.43 -5.49 -1.85
N TRP A 175 -1.42 -4.99 -1.11
CA TRP A 175 -1.19 -4.37 0.19
C TRP A 175 -2.39 -4.60 1.10
N ASN A 176 -2.15 -4.63 2.41
CA ASN A 176 -3.19 -4.82 3.41
C ASN A 176 -2.79 -4.21 4.76
N VAL A 177 -3.79 -3.86 5.57
CA VAL A 177 -3.68 -3.56 7.00
C VAL A 177 -4.48 -4.59 7.77
N PHE A 178 -3.84 -5.36 8.65
CA PHE A 178 -4.47 -6.48 9.33
C PHE A 178 -3.82 -6.79 10.69
N PHE A 179 -4.53 -7.52 11.55
CA PHE A 179 -3.99 -8.00 12.83
C PHE A 179 -3.08 -9.21 12.62
N HIS A 180 -1.77 -9.02 12.79
CA HIS A 180 -0.78 -10.09 12.82
C HIS A 180 -0.61 -10.64 14.24
N TYR A 181 -0.71 -11.96 14.40
CA TYR A 181 -0.73 -12.65 15.71
C TYR A 181 0.40 -12.24 16.68
N LYS A 182 1.60 -11.93 16.16
CA LYS A 182 2.77 -11.54 16.98
C LYS A 182 2.98 -10.03 17.08
N HIS A 183 2.53 -9.27 16.10
CA HIS A 183 2.95 -7.88 15.90
C HIS A 183 1.79 -6.88 16.08
N GLY A 184 0.60 -7.37 16.42
CA GLY A 184 -0.60 -6.55 16.47
C GLY A 184 -0.97 -6.06 15.08
N LEU A 185 -1.43 -4.82 14.98
CA LEU A 185 -1.83 -4.24 13.70
C LEU A 185 -0.60 -3.87 12.86
N VAL A 186 -0.57 -4.37 11.62
CA VAL A 186 0.56 -4.20 10.70
C VAL A 186 0.10 -3.67 9.35
N TYR A 187 1.01 -3.00 8.65
CA TYR A 187 0.88 -2.68 7.23
C TYR A 187 1.85 -3.54 6.43
N GLU A 188 1.37 -4.15 5.36
CA GLU A 188 2.16 -5.04 4.53
C GLU A 188 1.92 -4.73 3.05
N ILE A 189 3.01 -4.78 2.29
CA ILE A 189 2.97 -4.70 0.83
C ILE A 189 3.72 -5.88 0.23
N ARG A 190 3.31 -6.28 -0.96
CA ARG A 190 3.99 -7.28 -1.79
C ARG A 190 4.00 -6.87 -3.25
N GLU A 191 5.11 -7.15 -3.90
CA GLU A 191 5.20 -7.11 -5.36
C GLU A 191 4.56 -8.36 -5.97
N ARG A 192 4.46 -8.37 -7.31
CA ARG A 192 3.77 -9.38 -8.11
C ARG A 192 4.05 -10.83 -7.73
N GLU A 193 5.31 -11.21 -7.53
CA GLU A 193 5.70 -12.59 -7.21
C GLU A 193 5.48 -12.94 -5.73
N GLY A 194 5.23 -11.93 -4.90
CA GLY A 194 4.84 -12.07 -3.50
C GLY A 194 5.92 -11.72 -2.51
N HIS A 195 7.11 -11.30 -2.93
CA HIS A 195 8.11 -10.76 -2.01
C HIS A 195 7.57 -9.46 -1.41
N GLY A 196 7.82 -9.28 -0.11
CA GLY A 196 7.13 -8.24 0.63
C GLY A 196 7.93 -7.59 1.72
N ILE A 197 7.33 -6.55 2.25
CA ILE A 197 7.85 -5.80 3.39
C ILE A 197 6.68 -5.52 4.33
N ARG A 198 6.95 -5.66 5.63
CA ARG A 198 5.99 -5.40 6.69
C ARG A 198 6.48 -4.31 7.61
N TRP A 199 5.57 -3.44 8.02
CA TRP A 199 5.77 -2.41 9.02
C TRP A 199 4.72 -2.53 10.13
N SER A 200 4.97 -1.85 11.25
CA SER A 200 3.90 -1.48 12.16
C SER A 200 2.79 -0.73 11.40
N HIS A 201 1.57 -0.74 11.93
CA HIS A 201 0.39 -0.15 11.28
C HIS A 201 0.64 1.22 10.60
N GLY A 202 1.26 2.17 11.31
CA GLY A 202 1.53 3.51 10.79
C GLY A 202 2.74 3.63 9.86
N GLY A 203 3.41 2.53 9.51
CA GLY A 203 4.59 2.54 8.66
C GLY A 203 5.88 3.02 9.34
N THR A 204 5.83 3.34 10.64
CA THR A 204 6.92 4.00 11.36
C THR A 204 8.01 3.06 11.87
N GLN A 205 7.78 1.75 11.83
CA GLN A 205 8.76 0.76 12.24
C GLN A 205 8.79 -0.40 11.26
N LEU A 206 9.96 -0.66 10.67
CA LEU A 206 10.18 -1.84 9.85
C LEU A 206 10.11 -3.10 10.72
N ILE A 207 9.22 -4.03 10.38
CA ILE A 207 9.13 -5.34 11.03
C ILE A 207 10.04 -6.34 10.31
N GLY A 208 10.04 -6.34 8.99
CA GLY A 208 10.96 -7.16 8.20
C GLY A 208 10.49 -7.44 6.77
N PHE A 209 11.31 -8.24 6.08
CA PHE A 209 11.08 -8.71 4.72
C PHE A 209 10.34 -10.06 4.71
N LEU A 210 9.64 -10.33 3.62
CA LEU A 210 8.74 -11.48 3.46
C LEU A 210 9.08 -12.22 2.18
N GLU A 211 9.18 -13.55 2.28
CA GLU A 211 9.21 -14.45 1.11
C GLU A 211 7.84 -14.46 0.42
N THR A 212 7.78 -15.08 -0.76
CA THR A 212 6.53 -15.33 -1.49
C THR A 212 5.52 -16.11 -0.64
N PHE A 213 4.23 -16.00 -0.99
CA PHE A 213 3.20 -16.78 -0.31
C PHE A 213 3.41 -18.27 -0.57
N ILE A 214 3.35 -19.05 0.51
CA ILE A 214 3.19 -20.50 0.42
C ILE A 214 1.69 -20.75 0.29
N ASN A 215 1.27 -21.21 -0.88
CA ASN A 215 -0.11 -21.59 -1.12
C ASN A 215 -0.21 -23.11 -1.01
N ASP A 216 -1.03 -23.58 -0.07
CA ASP A 216 -1.43 -24.99 0.05
C ASP A 216 -2.56 -25.33 -0.95
#